data_AF-B1Y5T0-F1
#
_entry.id   AF-B1Y5T0-F1
#
_cell.length_a   1.000
_cell.length_b   1.000
_cell.length_c   1.000
_cell.angle_alpha   90.00
_cell.angle_beta   90.00
_cell.angle_gamma   90.00
#
_symmetry.space_group_name_H-M   'P 1'
#
loop_
_entity.id
_entity.type
_entity.pdbx_description
1 polymer ?
#
loop_
_entity_poly.entity_id
_entity_poly.type
_entity_poly.pdbx_seq_one_letter_code
_entity_poly.pdbx_strand_id
1 'polypeptide(L)'
;MSTHPLNIDLVFSREDRTWMRHANVTVPQFWAGHAVPPVRGDVLRIGGRQFEVLVRLWDHDAEAPVLRLYLSSGRADADTSFQGLSG
;
A
#
# COMPACT_ATOMS: atom_id res chain seq x y z
N MET A 1 -4.62 -25.36 11.50
CA MET A 1 -5.32 -24.39 10.63
C MET A 1 -4.36 -24.01 9.53
N SER A 2 -4.68 -24.31 8.27
CA SER A 2 -3.85 -23.96 7.12
C SER A 2 -3.95 -22.45 6.86
N THR A 3 -2.91 -21.71 7.21
CA THR A 3 -2.77 -20.28 6.88
C THR A 3 -2.61 -20.16 5.36
N HIS A 4 -3.69 -19.81 4.67
CA HIS A 4 -3.60 -19.53 3.24
C HIS A 4 -2.92 -18.16 3.09
N PRO A 5 -1.88 -18.03 2.25
CA PRO A 5 -1.22 -16.76 2.05
C PRO A 5 -2.24 -15.75 1.51
N LEU A 6 -2.27 -14.55 2.10
CA LEU A 6 -3.14 -13.47 1.65
C LEU A 6 -2.70 -13.02 0.26
N ASN A 7 -3.57 -13.19 -0.74
CA ASN A 7 -3.39 -12.57 -2.04
C ASN A 7 -3.81 -11.10 -1.95
N ILE A 8 -2.84 -10.18 -2.07
CA ILE A 8 -3.06 -8.74 -1.87
C ILE A 8 -2.64 -7.99 -3.14
N ASP A 9 -3.55 -7.16 -3.64
CA ASP A 9 -3.34 -6.31 -4.80
C ASP A 9 -3.37 -4.83 -4.38
N LEU A 10 -2.31 -4.09 -4.67
CA LEU A 10 -2.20 -2.66 -4.36
C LEU A 10 -2.75 -1.83 -5.53
N VAL A 11 -3.85 -1.14 -5.29
CA VAL A 11 -4.50 -0.30 -6.30
C VAL A 11 -4.04 1.15 -6.14
N PHE A 12 -3.13 1.53 -7.02
CA PHE A 12 -2.58 2.88 -7.09
C PHE A 12 -3.35 3.79 -8.06
N SER A 13 -3.28 5.10 -7.84
CA SER A 13 -3.77 6.09 -8.78
C SER A 13 -3.08 5.99 -10.14
N ARG A 14 -3.66 6.58 -11.19
CA ARG A 14 -3.03 6.62 -12.53
C ARG A 14 -1.68 7.36 -12.49
N GLU A 15 -1.62 8.46 -11.74
CA GLU A 15 -0.43 9.29 -11.60
C GLU A 15 0.69 8.54 -10.90
N ASP A 16 0.39 7.84 -9.80
CA ASP A 16 1.37 7.06 -9.06
C ASP A 16 1.91 5.89 -9.89
N ARG A 17 1.05 5.20 -10.66
CA ARG A 17 1.50 4.14 -11.57
C ARG A 17 2.45 4.67 -12.63
N THR A 18 2.19 5.85 -13.17
CA THR A 18 3.08 6.51 -14.12
C THR A 18 4.41 6.87 -13.46
N TRP A 19 4.38 7.48 -12.28
CA TRP A 19 5.59 7.79 -11.51
C TRP A 19 6.42 6.52 -11.22
N MET A 20 5.81 5.45 -10.72
CA MET A 20 6.51 4.20 -10.41
C MET A 20 7.21 3.60 -11.63
N ARG A 21 6.57 3.63 -12.80
CA ARG A 21 7.20 3.18 -14.05
C ARG A 21 8.41 4.02 -14.42
N HIS A 22 8.32 5.35 -14.33
CA HIS A 22 9.43 6.24 -14.68
C HIS A 22 10.59 6.16 -13.69
N ALA A 23 10.29 6.02 -12.40
CA ALA A 23 11.28 5.95 -11.34
C ALA A 23 11.82 4.52 -11.09
N ASN A 24 11.39 3.53 -11.87
CA ASN A 24 11.73 2.11 -11.72
C ASN A 24 11.55 1.59 -10.28
N VAL A 25 10.41 1.93 -9.67
CA VAL A 25 10.11 1.60 -8.27
C VAL A 25 9.67 0.14 -8.16
N THR A 26 10.36 -0.61 -7.30
CA THR A 26 9.95 -1.97 -6.94
C THR A 26 9.03 -1.94 -5.71
N VAL A 27 7.91 -2.67 -5.78
CA VAL A 27 6.98 -2.83 -4.65
C VAL A 27 7.40 -4.03 -3.81
N PRO A 28 7.73 -3.85 -2.52
CA PRO A 28 8.04 -4.97 -1.62
C PRO A 28 6.83 -5.89 -1.41
N GLN A 29 7.08 -7.18 -1.19
CA GLN A 29 6.06 -8.13 -0.76
C GLN A 29 5.77 -8.00 0.75
N PHE A 30 5.17 -6.90 1.17
CA PHE A 30 5.00 -6.56 2.60
C PHE A 30 4.29 -7.63 3.44
N TRP A 31 3.42 -8.45 2.83
CA TRP A 31 2.60 -9.44 3.53
C TRP A 31 2.99 -10.90 3.26
N ALA A 32 4.14 -11.15 2.64
CA ALA A 32 4.63 -12.51 2.45
C ALA A 32 4.75 -13.21 3.82
N GLY A 33 4.01 -14.31 4.01
CA GLY A 33 3.99 -15.07 5.27
C GLY A 33 3.15 -14.46 6.40
N HIS A 34 2.50 -13.32 6.19
CA HIS A 34 1.62 -12.72 7.19
C HIS A 34 0.16 -13.16 7.00
N ALA A 35 -0.50 -13.50 8.10
CA ALA A 35 -1.91 -13.92 8.12
C ALA A 35 -2.88 -12.75 8.38
N VAL A 36 -2.36 -11.61 8.86
CA VAL A 36 -3.17 -10.45 9.24
C VAL A 36 -3.27 -9.52 8.03
N PRO A 37 -4.48 -9.28 7.49
CA PRO A 37 -4.64 -8.34 6.41
C PRO A 37 -4.51 -6.90 6.92
N PRO A 38 -3.97 -5.98 6.10
CA PRO A 38 -3.91 -4.58 6.47
C PRO A 38 -5.31 -3.98 6.62
N VAL A 39 -5.40 -2.94 7.42
CA VAL A 39 -6.62 -2.19 7.73
C VAL A 39 -6.60 -0.80 7.12
N ARG A 40 -7.76 -0.14 7.07
CA ARG A 40 -7.82 1.27 6.66
C ARG A 40 -7.01 2.11 7.64
N GLY A 41 -6.23 3.05 7.13
CA GLY A 41 -5.32 3.89 7.90
C GLY A 41 -3.90 3.32 8.04
N ASP A 42 -3.66 2.06 7.66
CA ASP A 42 -2.30 1.54 7.56
C ASP A 42 -1.52 2.31 6.48
N VAL A 43 -0.24 2.54 6.73
CA VAL A 43 0.64 3.30 5.83
C VAL A 43 1.72 2.40 5.26
N LEU A 44 1.85 2.39 3.94
CA LEU A 44 2.94 1.74 3.22
C LEU A 44 3.97 2.77 2.78
N ARG A 45 5.24 2.36 2.76
CA ARG A 45 6.32 3.17 2.21
C ARG A 45 6.95 2.47 0.99
N ILE A 46 6.82 3.10 -0.17
CA ILE A 46 7.21 2.51 -1.46
C ILE A 46 7.98 3.57 -2.25
N GLY A 47 9.21 3.25 -2.66
CA GLY A 47 10.03 4.16 -3.48
C GLY A 47 10.24 5.56 -2.87
N GLY A 48 10.30 5.66 -1.53
CA GLY A 48 10.45 6.94 -0.82
C GLY A 48 9.16 7.77 -0.69
N ARG A 49 8.00 7.23 -1.08
CA ARG A 49 6.68 7.86 -0.86
C ARG A 49 5.85 7.08 0.15
N GLN A 50 4.95 7.78 0.83
CA GLN A 50 3.98 7.20 1.75
C GLN A 50 2.60 7.10 1.09
N PHE A 51 1.94 5.97 1.35
CA PHE A 51 0.62 5.62 0.83
C PHE A 51 -0.26 5.10 1.97
N GLU A 52 -1.39 5.75 2.23
CA GLU A 52 -2.38 5.28 3.20
C GLU A 52 -3.36 4.32 2.53
N VAL A 53 -3.71 3.22 3.21
CA VAL A 53 -4.83 2.36 2.80
C VAL A 53 -6.14 3.07 3.09
N LEU A 54 -6.82 3.53 2.04
CA LEU A 54 -8.09 4.25 2.16
C LEU A 54 -9.29 3.30 2.17
N VAL A 55 -9.24 2.26 1.33
CA VAL A 55 -10.34 1.32 1.15
C VAL A 55 -9.80 -0.09 1.03
N ARG A 56 -10.53 -1.03 1.64
CA ARG A 56 -10.34 -2.47 1.49
C ARG A 56 -11.50 -3.06 0.72
N LEU A 57 -11.21 -3.85 -0.30
CA LEU A 57 -12.20 -4.58 -1.06
C LEU A 57 -11.76 -6.03 -1.18
N TRP A 58 -12.56 -6.94 -0.63
CA TRP A 58 -12.45 -8.35 -0.97
C TRP A 58 -13.13 -8.58 -2.31
N ASP A 59 -12.38 -9.14 -3.25
CA ASP A 59 -12.81 -9.49 -4.59
C ASP A 59 -12.48 -10.97 -4.84
N HIS A 60 -12.97 -11.51 -5.94
CA HIS A 60 -12.66 -12.87 -6.37
C HIS A 60 -12.11 -12.81 -7.79
N ASP A 61 -10.82 -13.14 -7.97
CA ASP A 61 -10.27 -13.34 -9.31
C ASP A 61 -10.66 -14.74 -9.83
N ALA A 62 -10.21 -15.14 -11.02
CA ALA A 62 -10.62 -16.43 -11.57
C ALA A 62 -10.14 -17.65 -10.75
N GLU A 63 -9.19 -17.49 -9.83
CA GLU A 63 -8.51 -18.58 -9.12
C GLU A 63 -8.63 -18.50 -7.59
N ALA A 64 -8.71 -17.30 -7.00
CA ALA A 64 -8.72 -17.12 -5.55
C ALA A 64 -9.36 -15.78 -5.10
N PRO A 65 -9.78 -15.70 -3.83
CA PRO A 65 -10.08 -14.42 -3.18
C PRO A 65 -8.84 -13.52 -3.16
N VAL A 66 -9.02 -12.26 -3.53
CA VAL A 66 -7.99 -11.22 -3.52
C VAL A 66 -8.43 -10.04 -2.65
N LEU A 67 -7.54 -9.54 -1.82
CA LEU A 67 -7.76 -8.30 -1.07
C LEU A 67 -7.14 -7.14 -1.85
N ARG A 68 -7.98 -6.31 -2.45
CA ARG A 68 -7.57 -5.07 -3.09
C ARG A 68 -7.49 -3.93 -2.08
N LEU A 69 -6.37 -3.22 -2.08
CA LEU A 69 -6.11 -2.08 -1.21
C LEU A 69 -6.00 -0.82 -2.06
N TYR A 70 -6.98 0.06 -1.94
CA TYR A 70 -6.95 1.34 -2.63
C TYR A 70 -6.15 2.33 -1.81
N LEU A 71 -5.08 2.83 -2.42
CA LEU A 71 -4.10 3.67 -1.76
C LEU A 71 -4.38 5.16 -2.03
N SER A 72 -4.00 6.00 -1.07
CA SER A 72 -3.93 7.45 -1.29
C SER A 72 -2.96 7.79 -2.41
N SER A 73 -3.01 9.03 -2.92
CA SER A 73 -1.93 9.53 -3.76
C SER A 73 -0.61 9.53 -2.96
N GLY A 74 0.46 9.05 -3.59
CA GLY A 74 1.76 8.93 -2.94
C GLY A 74 2.35 10.31 -2.67
N ARG A 75 2.51 10.67 -1.40
CA ARG A 75 3.27 11.87 -1.03
C ARG A 75 4.73 11.48 -0.93
N ALA A 76 5.58 12.14 -1.72
CA ALA A 76 6.99 12.22 -1.35
C ALA A 76 7.05 12.86 0.04
N ASP A 77 7.98 12.43 0.88
CA ASP A 77 8.33 13.22 2.05
C ASP A 77 8.85 14.57 1.54
N ALA A 78 7.93 15.52 1.29
CA ALA A 78 8.25 16.91 1.32
C ALA A 78 8.59 17.16 2.78
N ASP A 79 9.88 17.41 3.04
CA ASP A 79 10.45 17.91 4.30
C ASP A 79 9.38 18.14 5.36
N THR A 80 9.01 17.09 6.09
CA THR A 80 8.24 17.29 7.30
C THR A 80 9.26 17.77 8.33
N SER A 81 9.61 19.06 8.20
CA SER A 81 10.13 19.84 9.30
C SER A 81 9.28 19.52 10.51
N PHE A 82 9.94 19.01 11.55
CA PHE A 82 9.37 18.81 12.86
C PHE A 82 9.01 20.22 13.39
N GLN A 83 7.83 20.74 13.05
CA GLN A 83 7.31 21.93 13.72
C GLN A 83 6.85 21.50 15.11
N GLY A 84 7.81 21.60 16.02
CA GLY A 84 7.70 21.76 17.46
C GLY A 84 6.42 21.30 18.13
N LEU A 85 6.55 20.24 18.94
CA LEU A 85 5.92 20.25 20.25
C LEU A 85 6.52 21.42 21.05
N SER A 86 5.89 22.58 20.95
CA SER A 86 6.07 23.71 21.86
C SER A 86 4.69 24.11 22.36
N GLY A 87 4.44 23.87 23.65
CA GLY A 87 3.22 24.27 24.36
C GLY A 87 2.75 23.21 25.33
#